data_AF-A0A136KI94-F1
#
_entry.id   AF-A0A136KI94-F1
#
_cell.length_a   1.000
_cell.length_b   1.000
_cell.length_c   1.000
_cell.angle_alpha   90.00
_cell.angle_beta   90.00
_cell.angle_gamma   90.00
#
_symmetry.space_group_name_H-M   'P 1'
#
loop_
_entity.id
_entity.type
_entity.pdbx_description
1 polymer ?
#
loop_
_entity_poly.entity_id
_entity_poly.type
_entity_poly.pdbx_seq_one_letter_code
_entity_poly.pdbx_strand_id
1 'polypeptide(L)'
;MEVYLLLEKLKKKSRSIVIGNALATALFTLPEKAVGRTITLDDQRFRVMGVLKKIGGGGFGGPNFDSFAYIPYTAAYTFNPDKTFFTIYIKARSEDTLKQTQREAEMMLGRRYDEDDFSVIEQTEILNAVNSIFSALNSVLVVIGAISLIVGGIGIMNIMYVSVVERTKEIGIRRALGATKQDILQQFLVESVMLSLLGGVGGLIISGIFCPHYAQLFFQLRSLFSQYYLPREFRHSLVSPLVSSQPVRQPTSHLLKQFGLNKKSALSLKDSTYRFKSIKSICFDRTILTLWYLGMYG
;
A
#
# COMPACT_ATOMS: atom_id res chain seq x y z
N MET A 1 -17.43 -15.54 14.98
CA MET A 1 -17.53 -15.79 16.44
C MET A 1 -16.35 -15.20 17.23
N GLU A 2 -15.13 -15.12 16.67
CA GLU A 2 -13.94 -14.60 17.37
C GLU A 2 -13.94 -13.09 17.70
N VAL A 3 -14.64 -12.25 16.93
CA VAL A 3 -14.62 -10.79 17.15
C VAL A 3 -15.44 -10.37 18.39
N TYR A 4 -16.52 -11.10 18.72
CA TYR A 4 -17.39 -10.77 19.86
C TYR A 4 -16.74 -11.01 21.22
N LEU A 5 -15.91 -12.06 21.35
CA LEU A 5 -15.16 -12.36 22.58
C LEU A 5 -14.14 -11.28 22.94
N LEU A 6 -13.69 -10.50 21.96
CA LEU A 6 -12.77 -9.39 22.19
C LEU A 6 -13.48 -8.20 22.84
N LEU A 7 -14.70 -7.88 22.37
CA LEU A 7 -15.51 -6.77 22.87
C LEU A 7 -15.90 -6.93 24.35
N GLU A 8 -16.21 -8.14 24.78
CA GLU A 8 -16.53 -8.41 26.19
C GLU A 8 -15.31 -8.28 27.11
N LYS A 9 -14.11 -8.64 26.59
CA LYS A 9 -12.84 -8.46 27.30
C LYS A 9 -12.37 -7.00 27.36
N LEU A 10 -12.80 -6.12 26.45
CA LEU A 10 -12.47 -4.68 26.49
C LEU A 10 -12.97 -3.97 27.76
N LYS A 11 -14.01 -4.49 28.43
CA LYS A 11 -14.57 -3.92 29.67
C LYS A 11 -13.71 -4.16 30.91
N LYS A 12 -12.84 -5.18 30.92
CA LYS A 12 -11.87 -5.40 32.00
C LYS A 12 -10.51 -4.88 31.53
N LYS A 13 -9.64 -4.45 32.46
CA LYS A 13 -8.19 -4.26 32.21
C LYS A 13 -7.52 -5.62 31.91
N SER A 14 -8.01 -6.35 30.91
CA SER A 14 -7.43 -7.64 30.53
C SER A 14 -6.10 -7.37 29.84
N ARG A 15 -5.03 -7.93 30.40
CA ARG A 15 -3.70 -7.93 29.78
C ARG A 15 -3.65 -8.93 28.63
N SER A 16 -4.49 -8.68 27.63
CA SER A 16 -4.63 -9.47 26.41
C SER A 16 -4.09 -8.68 25.23
N ILE A 17 -3.40 -9.36 24.32
CA ILE A 17 -2.83 -8.76 23.12
C ILE A 17 -3.15 -9.63 21.90
N VAL A 18 -3.39 -8.98 20.77
CA VAL A 18 -3.46 -9.61 19.45
C VAL A 18 -2.32 -9.04 18.63
N ILE A 19 -1.59 -9.90 17.91
CA ILE A 19 -0.40 -9.46 17.16
C ILE A 19 -0.56 -9.73 15.67
N GLY A 20 0.10 -8.94 14.84
CA GLY A 20 0.19 -9.14 13.40
C GLY A 20 1.04 -10.36 13.03
N ASN A 21 0.87 -10.85 11.81
CA ASN A 21 1.49 -12.09 11.34
C ASN A 21 3.03 -12.03 11.29
N ALA A 22 3.58 -10.91 10.82
CA ALA A 22 5.03 -10.70 10.74
C ALA A 22 5.66 -10.61 12.14
N LEU A 23 5.01 -9.91 13.06
CA LEU A 23 5.44 -9.82 14.45
C LEU A 23 5.41 -11.19 15.15
N ALA A 24 4.36 -11.99 14.91
CA ALA A 24 4.25 -13.34 15.45
C ALA A 24 5.36 -14.27 14.92
N THR A 25 5.65 -14.18 13.62
CA THR A 25 6.73 -14.93 12.96
C THR A 25 8.09 -14.53 13.52
N ALA A 26 8.33 -13.24 13.72
CA ALA A 26 9.59 -12.73 14.27
C ALA A 26 9.84 -13.19 15.72
N LEU A 27 8.78 -13.25 16.54
CA LEU A 27 8.89 -13.59 17.96
C LEU A 27 8.83 -15.11 18.25
N PHE A 28 8.09 -15.88 17.45
CA PHE A 28 7.80 -17.30 17.75
C PHE A 28 8.14 -18.26 16.61
N THR A 29 8.80 -17.77 15.55
CA THR A 29 9.15 -18.48 14.30
C THR A 29 7.93 -18.90 13.46
N LEU A 30 6.85 -19.34 14.10
CA LEU A 30 5.59 -19.73 13.48
C LEU A 30 4.43 -18.96 14.14
N PRO A 31 3.54 -18.32 13.35
CA PRO A 31 2.38 -17.59 13.87
C PRO A 31 1.49 -18.40 14.81
N GLU A 32 1.29 -19.68 14.50
CA GLU A 32 0.42 -20.59 15.27
C GLU A 32 0.92 -20.82 16.70
N LYS A 33 2.24 -20.75 16.93
CA LYS A 33 2.86 -20.97 18.24
C LYS A 33 2.74 -19.76 19.17
N ALA A 34 2.34 -18.60 18.66
CA ALA A 34 2.23 -17.38 19.44
C ALA A 34 1.00 -17.40 20.37
N VAL A 35 -0.10 -18.05 19.96
CA VAL A 35 -1.35 -18.06 20.74
C VAL A 35 -1.14 -18.73 22.09
N GLY A 36 -1.61 -18.07 23.16
CA GLY A 36 -1.48 -18.55 24.53
C GLY A 36 -0.15 -18.22 25.22
N ARG A 37 0.86 -17.77 24.47
CA ARG A 37 2.14 -17.29 25.04
C ARG A 37 2.00 -15.90 25.65
N THR A 38 3.01 -15.50 26.43
CA THR A 38 3.07 -14.19 27.07
C THR A 38 4.21 -13.39 26.46
N ILE A 39 3.94 -12.13 26.13
CA ILE A 39 4.93 -11.15 25.65
C ILE A 39 4.99 -9.97 26.62
N THR A 40 6.15 -9.34 26.72
CA THR A 40 6.38 -8.20 27.60
C THR A 40 6.46 -6.91 26.78
N LEU A 41 5.65 -5.91 27.12
CA LEU A 41 5.70 -4.56 26.56
C LEU A 41 5.92 -3.60 27.73
N ASP A 42 7.03 -2.84 27.72
CA ASP A 42 7.42 -1.88 28.77
C ASP A 42 7.13 -2.39 30.19
N ASP A 43 7.77 -3.50 30.54
CA ASP A 43 7.66 -4.20 31.84
C ASP A 43 6.29 -4.80 32.19
N GLN A 44 5.35 -4.80 31.26
CA GLN A 44 4.03 -5.40 31.43
C GLN A 44 3.86 -6.66 30.61
N ARG A 45 3.38 -7.72 31.27
CA ARG A 45 3.11 -9.02 30.63
C ARG A 45 1.71 -9.08 30.04
N PHE A 46 1.62 -9.36 28.74
CA PHE A 46 0.39 -9.56 27.98
C PHE A 46 0.30 -10.99 27.45
N ARG A 47 -0.87 -11.61 27.59
CA ARG A 47 -1.14 -12.93 27.00
C ARG A 47 -1.66 -12.76 25.58
N VAL A 48 -1.00 -13.42 24.63
CA VAL A 48 -1.40 -13.45 23.22
C VAL A 48 -2.68 -14.25 23.08
N MET A 49 -3.77 -13.59 22.67
CA MET A 49 -5.08 -14.20 22.49
C MET A 49 -5.32 -14.67 21.05
N GLY A 50 -4.59 -14.10 20.10
CA GLY A 50 -4.75 -14.41 18.69
C GLY A 50 -3.68 -13.74 17.83
N VAL A 51 -3.55 -14.21 16.61
CA VAL A 51 -2.69 -13.64 15.58
C VAL A 51 -3.55 -13.27 14.39
N LEU A 52 -3.36 -12.07 13.85
CA LEU A 52 -4.08 -11.66 12.64
C LEU A 52 -3.65 -12.50 11.45
N LYS A 53 -4.61 -12.80 10.56
CA LYS A 53 -4.29 -13.32 9.23
C LYS A 53 -3.37 -12.32 8.53
N LYS A 54 -2.44 -12.82 7.71
CA LYS A 54 -1.54 -11.97 6.94
C LYS A 54 -2.37 -11.06 6.03
N ILE A 55 -2.36 -9.76 6.32
CA ILE A 55 -3.06 -8.73 5.54
C ILE A 55 -2.10 -8.17 4.48
N GLY A 56 -0.79 -8.16 4.77
CA GLY A 56 0.19 -7.41 4.01
C GLY A 56 0.16 -5.92 4.34
N GLY A 57 1.07 -5.17 3.74
CA GLY A 57 1.28 -3.74 3.99
C GLY A 57 2.71 -3.34 3.63
N GLY A 58 3.06 -2.06 3.76
CA GLY A 58 4.39 -1.56 3.37
C GLY A 58 4.56 -1.25 1.87
N GLY A 59 3.63 -1.66 1.02
CA GLY A 59 3.61 -1.28 -0.39
C GLY A 59 3.36 0.22 -0.55
N PHE A 60 4.08 0.88 -1.45
CA PHE A 60 4.02 2.35 -1.66
C PHE A 60 4.30 3.19 -0.40
N GLY A 61 5.03 2.65 0.59
CA GLY A 61 5.37 3.38 1.82
C GLY A 61 4.26 3.41 2.88
N GLY A 62 3.16 2.67 2.68
CA GLY A 62 2.09 2.56 3.67
C GLY A 62 2.50 1.77 4.94
N PRO A 63 1.73 1.86 6.04
CA PRO A 63 2.01 1.11 7.26
C PRO A 63 1.94 -0.41 7.01
N ASN A 64 2.81 -1.16 7.70
CA ASN A 64 2.77 -2.62 7.69
C ASN A 64 2.00 -3.14 8.91
N PHE A 65 0.70 -3.40 8.72
CA PHE A 65 -0.20 -3.88 9.76
C PHE A 65 0.20 -5.26 10.33
N ASP A 66 0.94 -6.06 9.56
CA ASP A 66 1.42 -7.37 10.02
C ASP A 66 2.51 -7.24 11.10
N SER A 67 3.12 -6.06 11.26
CA SER A 67 4.11 -5.77 12.30
C SER A 67 3.51 -5.14 13.56
N PHE A 68 2.20 -4.90 13.59
CA PHE A 68 1.56 -4.18 14.71
C PHE A 68 1.09 -5.12 15.82
N ALA A 69 0.99 -4.56 17.03
CA ALA A 69 0.36 -5.19 18.18
C ALA A 69 -0.88 -4.40 18.60
N TYR A 70 -1.97 -5.12 18.87
CA TYR A 70 -3.28 -4.57 19.20
C TYR A 70 -3.61 -4.92 20.65
N ILE A 71 -3.78 -3.89 21.45
CA ILE A 71 -4.16 -4.00 22.86
C ILE A 71 -5.49 -3.25 23.11
N PRO A 72 -6.28 -3.68 24.10
CA PRO A 72 -7.43 -2.91 24.57
C PRO A 72 -7.03 -1.48 24.94
N TYR A 73 -7.83 -0.49 24.53
CA TYR A 73 -7.56 0.92 24.84
C TYR A 73 -7.46 1.18 26.36
N THR A 74 -8.18 0.41 27.17
CA THR A 74 -8.13 0.48 28.64
C THR A 74 -6.78 0.03 29.22
N ALA A 75 -6.09 -0.90 28.55
CA ALA A 75 -4.73 -1.31 28.92
C ALA A 75 -3.68 -0.30 28.43
N ALA A 76 -3.95 0.35 27.28
CA ALA A 76 -3.07 1.35 26.68
C ALA A 76 -2.86 2.58 27.57
N TYR A 77 -3.80 2.92 28.47
CA TYR A 77 -3.64 4.04 29.42
C TYR A 77 -2.43 3.93 30.34
N THR A 78 -1.86 2.74 30.51
CA THR A 78 -0.62 2.64 31.29
C THR A 78 0.59 3.19 30.53
N PHE A 79 0.57 3.11 29.20
CA PHE A 79 1.61 3.67 28.31
C PHE A 79 1.26 5.08 27.83
N ASN A 80 -0.01 5.46 27.95
CA ASN A 80 -0.56 6.74 27.52
C ASN A 80 -1.35 7.40 28.67
N PRO A 81 -0.65 7.96 29.68
CA PRO A 81 -1.29 8.54 30.86
C PRO A 81 -2.14 9.78 30.52
N ASP A 82 -1.76 10.53 29.49
CA ASP A 82 -2.48 11.72 29.03
C ASP A 82 -3.74 11.39 28.22
N LYS A 83 -3.96 10.09 27.92
CA LYS A 83 -5.13 9.56 27.20
C LYS A 83 -5.35 10.24 25.85
N THR A 84 -4.28 10.60 25.16
CA THR A 84 -4.30 11.23 23.84
C THR A 84 -4.37 10.18 22.74
N PHE A 85 -5.28 10.34 21.79
CA PHE A 85 -5.43 9.38 20.68
C PHE A 85 -5.03 10.06 19.38
N PHE A 86 -4.14 9.43 18.61
CA PHE A 86 -3.75 9.93 17.29
C PHE A 86 -4.86 9.76 16.25
N THR A 87 -5.64 8.68 16.34
CA THR A 87 -6.73 8.39 15.40
C THR A 87 -7.81 7.58 16.08
N ILE A 88 -9.06 7.93 15.81
CA ILE A 88 -10.25 7.18 16.23
C ILE A 88 -10.97 6.71 14.97
N TYR A 89 -11.13 5.40 14.84
CA TYR A 89 -11.85 4.81 13.73
C TYR A 89 -13.34 4.71 14.07
N ILE A 90 -14.17 5.36 13.26
CA ILE A 90 -15.63 5.32 13.38
C ILE A 90 -16.15 4.53 12.18
N LYS A 91 -16.96 3.50 12.46
CA LYS A 91 -17.60 2.71 11.41
C LYS A 91 -19.04 3.18 11.24
N ALA A 92 -19.37 3.73 10.07
CA ALA A 92 -20.75 4.05 9.73
C ALA A 92 -21.61 2.78 9.57
N ARG A 93 -22.92 2.91 9.77
CA ARG A 93 -23.87 1.79 9.68
C ARG A 93 -24.03 1.30 8.24
N SER A 94 -24.03 2.24 7.29
CA SER A 94 -24.07 1.99 5.84
C SER A 94 -23.32 3.09 5.11
N GLU A 95 -23.02 2.85 3.83
CA GLU A 95 -22.36 3.81 2.94
C GLU A 95 -23.15 5.12 2.79
N ASP A 96 -24.48 5.01 2.68
CA ASP A 96 -25.39 6.17 2.59
C ASP A 96 -25.31 7.11 3.81
N THR A 97 -24.92 6.57 4.96
CA THR A 97 -24.81 7.33 6.22
C THR A 97 -23.42 7.92 6.47
N LEU A 98 -22.45 7.70 5.58
CA LEU A 98 -21.06 8.14 5.77
C LEU A 98 -20.97 9.66 5.95
N LYS A 99 -21.54 10.43 5.02
CA LYS A 99 -21.52 11.91 5.07
C LYS A 99 -22.24 12.45 6.31
N GLN A 100 -23.33 11.81 6.72
CA GLN A 100 -24.05 12.19 7.93
C GLN A 100 -23.20 11.88 9.18
N THR A 101 -22.59 10.69 9.24
CA THR A 101 -21.74 10.27 10.35
C THR A 101 -20.50 11.16 10.49
N GLN A 102 -19.91 11.59 9.37
CA GLN A 102 -18.82 12.55 9.35
C GLN A 102 -19.24 13.88 9.98
N ARG A 103 -20.34 14.48 9.52
CA ARG A 103 -20.85 15.74 10.07
C ARG A 103 -21.19 15.63 11.55
N GLU A 104 -21.79 14.53 11.97
CA GLU A 104 -22.08 14.27 13.38
C GLU A 104 -20.80 14.14 14.21
N ALA A 105 -19.77 13.47 13.69
CA ALA A 105 -18.47 13.37 14.34
C ALA A 105 -17.78 14.74 14.45
N GLU A 106 -17.79 15.55 13.38
CA GLU A 106 -17.26 16.92 13.37
C GLU A 106 -17.98 17.80 14.39
N MET A 107 -19.31 17.79 14.42
CA MET A 107 -20.09 18.55 15.40
C MET A 107 -19.81 18.11 16.84
N MET A 108 -19.64 16.82 17.08
CA MET A 108 -19.38 16.30 18.43
C MET A 108 -17.96 16.63 18.90
N LEU A 109 -16.97 16.57 18.00
CA LEU A 109 -15.59 16.92 18.30
C LEU A 109 -15.41 18.44 18.45
N GLY A 110 -16.06 19.24 17.60
CA GLY A 110 -16.03 20.71 17.66
C GLY A 110 -16.64 21.31 18.93
N ARG A 111 -17.44 20.54 19.69
CA ARG A 111 -17.90 20.95 21.04
C ARG A 111 -16.79 20.92 22.09
N ARG A 112 -15.71 20.19 21.83
CA ARG A 112 -14.65 19.90 22.82
C ARG A 112 -13.27 20.36 22.36
N TYR A 113 -13.03 20.40 21.06
CA TYR A 113 -11.75 20.72 20.45
C TYR A 113 -11.93 21.87 19.46
N ASP A 114 -10.90 22.70 19.31
CA ASP A 114 -10.87 23.73 18.28
C ASP A 114 -10.73 23.09 16.89
N GLU A 115 -11.15 23.80 15.83
CA GLU A 115 -11.16 23.26 14.46
C GLU A 115 -9.76 22.85 13.97
N ASP A 116 -8.70 23.46 14.49
CA ASP A 116 -7.30 23.13 14.15
C ASP A 116 -6.76 21.89 14.88
N ASP A 117 -7.46 21.42 15.92
CA ASP A 117 -7.00 20.32 16.80
C ASP A 117 -7.51 18.94 16.36
N PHE A 118 -8.45 18.87 15.41
CA PHE A 118 -8.97 17.60 14.89
C PHE A 118 -9.25 17.64 13.39
N SER A 119 -9.26 16.47 12.77
CA SER A 119 -9.69 16.30 11.39
C SER A 119 -10.48 15.00 11.26
N VAL A 120 -11.61 15.07 10.54
CA VAL A 120 -12.43 13.90 10.24
C VAL A 120 -12.25 13.59 8.75
N ILE A 121 -11.57 12.48 8.47
CA ILE A 121 -11.23 12.07 7.10
C ILE A 121 -12.07 10.84 6.74
N GLU A 122 -12.75 10.92 5.61
CA GLU A 122 -13.47 9.77 5.04
C GLU A 122 -12.48 8.83 4.34
N GLN A 123 -12.46 7.54 4.70
CA GLN A 123 -11.55 6.59 4.05
C GLN A 123 -11.84 6.39 2.55
N THR A 124 -13.09 6.62 2.10
CA THR A 124 -13.44 6.51 0.68
C THR A 124 -12.74 7.58 -0.15
N GLU A 125 -12.39 8.74 0.42
CA GLU A 125 -11.76 9.83 -0.31
C GLU A 125 -10.35 9.45 -0.77
N ILE A 126 -9.59 8.75 0.10
CA ILE A 126 -8.28 8.17 -0.23
C ILE A 126 -8.44 7.08 -1.30
N LEU A 127 -9.44 6.20 -1.15
CA LEU A 127 -9.69 5.15 -2.13
C LEU A 127 -10.10 5.71 -3.50
N ASN A 128 -10.90 6.76 -3.52
CA ASN A 128 -11.36 7.44 -4.74
C ASN A 128 -10.18 8.12 -5.44
N ALA A 129 -9.29 8.78 -4.70
CA ALA A 129 -8.07 9.36 -5.26
C ALA A 129 -7.18 8.28 -5.91
N VAL A 130 -6.96 7.17 -5.22
CA VAL A 130 -6.19 6.03 -5.73
C VAL A 130 -6.86 5.43 -6.99
N ASN A 131 -8.17 5.18 -6.93
CA ASN A 131 -8.93 4.66 -8.05
C ASN A 131 -8.93 5.61 -9.25
N SER A 132 -8.97 6.93 -9.03
CA SER A 132 -8.87 7.92 -10.09
C SER A 132 -7.53 7.85 -10.82
N ILE A 133 -6.42 7.70 -10.07
CA ILE A 133 -5.09 7.53 -10.66
C ILE A 133 -5.03 6.24 -11.48
N PHE A 134 -5.49 5.12 -10.93
CA PHE A 134 -5.53 3.85 -11.66
C PHE A 134 -6.44 3.91 -12.88
N SER A 135 -7.56 4.62 -12.81
CA SER A 135 -8.46 4.83 -13.94
C SER A 135 -7.79 5.61 -15.06
N ALA A 136 -7.07 6.69 -14.73
CA ALA A 136 -6.30 7.46 -15.70
C ALA A 136 -5.16 6.65 -16.34
N LEU A 137 -4.44 5.85 -15.54
CA LEU A 137 -3.42 4.95 -16.08
C LEU A 137 -4.04 3.89 -17.00
N ASN A 138 -5.17 3.29 -16.59
CA ASN A 138 -5.87 2.30 -17.37
C ASN A 138 -6.40 2.88 -18.70
N SER A 139 -6.91 4.11 -18.70
CA SER A 139 -7.38 4.76 -19.93
C SER A 139 -6.24 4.94 -20.93
N VAL A 140 -5.06 5.35 -20.48
CA VAL A 140 -3.86 5.45 -21.32
C VAL A 140 -3.46 4.06 -21.86
N LEU A 141 -3.46 3.02 -21.03
CA LEU A 141 -3.15 1.66 -21.45
C LEU A 141 -4.15 1.13 -22.49
N VAL A 142 -5.44 1.43 -22.34
CA VAL A 142 -6.49 1.07 -23.30
C VAL A 142 -6.25 1.78 -24.63
N VAL A 143 -5.88 3.06 -24.62
CA VAL A 143 -5.56 3.81 -25.85
C VAL A 143 -4.35 3.22 -26.56
N ILE A 144 -3.27 2.94 -25.82
CA ILE A 144 -2.07 2.30 -26.39
C ILE A 144 -2.44 0.92 -26.96
N GLY A 145 -3.20 0.12 -26.22
CA GLY A 145 -3.67 -1.18 -26.67
C GLY A 145 -4.54 -1.09 -27.93
N ALA A 146 -5.42 -0.10 -28.02
CA ALA A 146 -6.25 0.14 -29.21
C ALA A 146 -5.40 0.52 -30.42
N ILE A 147 -4.39 1.38 -30.24
CA ILE A 147 -3.44 1.73 -31.31
C ILE A 147 -2.66 0.48 -31.75
N SER A 148 -2.17 -0.33 -30.81
CA SER A 148 -1.48 -1.59 -31.11
C SER A 148 -2.38 -2.58 -31.87
N LEU A 149 -3.67 -2.64 -31.53
CA LEU A 149 -4.63 -3.49 -32.24
C LEU A 149 -4.85 -3.00 -33.68
N ILE A 150 -4.95 -1.69 -33.90
CA ILE A 150 -5.08 -1.11 -35.25
C ILE A 150 -3.84 -1.42 -36.09
N VAL A 151 -2.64 -1.18 -35.55
CA VAL A 151 -1.38 -1.46 -36.26
C VAL A 151 -1.24 -2.95 -36.57
N GLY A 152 -1.60 -3.82 -35.61
CA GLY A 152 -1.64 -5.27 -35.84
C GLY A 152 -2.66 -5.67 -36.92
N GLY A 153 -3.85 -5.06 -36.91
CA GLY A 153 -4.90 -5.26 -37.90
C GLY A 153 -4.47 -4.84 -39.31
N ILE A 154 -3.76 -3.72 -39.45
CA ILE A 154 -3.17 -3.29 -40.73
C ILE A 154 -2.16 -4.32 -41.22
N GLY A 155 -1.33 -4.87 -40.32
CA GLY A 155 -0.39 -5.95 -40.65
C GLY A 155 -1.10 -7.20 -41.17
N ILE A 156 -2.15 -7.66 -40.49
CA ILE A 156 -2.95 -8.81 -40.92
C ILE A 156 -3.61 -8.54 -42.28
N MET A 157 -4.17 -7.34 -42.48
CA MET A 157 -4.76 -6.94 -43.76
C MET A 157 -3.74 -7.00 -44.89
N ASN A 158 -2.50 -6.56 -44.65
CA ASN A 158 -1.45 -6.57 -45.66
C ASN A 158 -1.04 -8.01 -46.06
N ILE A 159 -0.84 -8.88 -45.07
CA ILE A 159 -0.52 -10.29 -45.32
C ILE A 159 -1.67 -10.97 -46.08
N MET A 160 -2.92 -10.70 -45.66
CA MET A 160 -4.11 -11.23 -46.33
C MET A 160 -4.20 -10.75 -47.79
N TYR A 161 -3.95 -9.47 -48.06
CA TYR A 161 -3.92 -8.93 -49.42
C TYR A 161 -2.89 -9.64 -50.30
N VAL A 162 -1.65 -9.76 -49.84
CA VAL A 162 -0.58 -10.44 -50.58
C VAL A 162 -0.94 -11.90 -50.85
N SER A 163 -1.47 -12.63 -49.85
CA SER A 163 -1.87 -14.03 -50.00
C SER A 163 -3.00 -14.23 -51.02
N VAL A 164 -3.97 -13.30 -51.06
CA VAL A 164 -5.05 -13.33 -52.07
C VAL A 164 -4.48 -13.14 -53.47
N VAL A 165 -3.53 -12.21 -53.65
CA VAL A 165 -2.89 -11.94 -54.94
C VAL A 165 -2.12 -13.16 -55.44
N GLU A 166 -1.37 -13.84 -54.57
CA GLU A 166 -0.61 -15.05 -54.91
C GLU A 166 -1.54 -16.21 -55.34
N ARG A 167 -2.67 -16.39 -54.65
CA ARG A 167 -3.64 -17.47 -54.93
C ARG A 167 -4.67 -17.13 -56.02
N THR A 168 -4.55 -15.99 -56.71
CA THR A 168 -5.51 -15.55 -57.75
C THR A 168 -5.76 -16.58 -58.86
N LYS A 169 -4.72 -17.30 -59.30
CA LYS A 169 -4.86 -18.35 -60.32
C LYS A 169 -5.73 -19.52 -59.84
N GLU A 170 -5.58 -19.92 -58.58
CA GLU A 170 -6.36 -21.01 -57.99
C GLU A 170 -7.84 -20.61 -57.81
N ILE A 171 -8.09 -19.37 -57.38
CA ILE A 171 -9.45 -18.81 -57.25
C ILE A 171 -10.14 -18.75 -58.62
N GLY A 172 -9.41 -18.39 -59.67
CA GLY A 172 -9.92 -18.35 -61.04
C GLY A 172 -10.40 -19.72 -61.53
N ILE A 173 -9.63 -20.78 -61.23
CA ILE A 173 -10.01 -22.16 -61.58
C ILE A 173 -11.26 -22.60 -60.79
N ARG A 174 -11.35 -22.29 -59.49
CA ARG A 174 -12.53 -22.63 -58.67
C ARG A 174 -13.80 -21.93 -59.14
N ARG A 175 -13.70 -20.65 -59.54
CA ARG A 175 -14.83 -19.91 -60.09
C ARG A 175 -15.28 -20.45 -61.45
N ALA A 176 -14.34 -20.92 -62.29
CA ALA A 176 -14.68 -21.56 -63.57
C ALA A 176 -15.41 -22.90 -63.36
N LEU A 177 -15.17 -23.60 -62.25
CA LEU A 177 -15.85 -24.83 -61.85
C LEU A 177 -17.20 -24.59 -61.13
N GLY A 178 -17.65 -23.34 -61.02
CA GLY A 178 -18.96 -23.00 -60.47
C GLY A 178 -18.97 -22.52 -59.02
N ALA A 179 -17.81 -22.31 -58.38
CA ALA A 179 -17.76 -21.73 -57.03
C ALA A 179 -18.30 -20.28 -57.04
N THR A 180 -19.18 -19.97 -56.10
CA THR A 180 -19.79 -18.64 -55.99
C THR A 180 -18.81 -17.65 -55.36
N LYS A 181 -19.06 -16.34 -55.55
CA LYS A 181 -18.26 -15.29 -54.90
C LYS A 181 -18.34 -15.37 -53.36
N GLN A 182 -19.47 -15.85 -52.83
CA GLN A 182 -19.68 -16.00 -51.39
C GLN A 182 -18.82 -17.12 -50.81
N ASP A 183 -18.66 -18.25 -51.52
CA ASP A 183 -17.83 -19.37 -51.06
C ASP A 183 -16.37 -18.94 -50.88
N ILE A 184 -15.86 -18.17 -51.83
CA ILE A 184 -14.50 -17.62 -51.78
C ILE A 184 -14.35 -16.62 -50.63
N LEU A 185 -15.33 -15.72 -50.45
CA LEU A 185 -15.29 -14.74 -49.35
C LEU A 185 -15.35 -15.40 -47.98
N GLN A 186 -16.19 -16.44 -47.81
CA GLN A 186 -16.29 -17.20 -46.57
C GLN A 186 -14.98 -17.92 -46.25
N GLN A 187 -14.29 -18.49 -47.24
CA GLN A 187 -12.99 -19.13 -47.04
C GLN A 187 -11.97 -18.12 -46.47
N PHE A 188 -11.86 -16.94 -47.07
CA PHE A 188 -10.93 -15.91 -46.60
C PHE A 188 -11.32 -15.35 -45.23
N LEU A 189 -12.61 -15.20 -44.95
CA LEU A 189 -13.09 -14.76 -43.65
C LEU A 189 -12.71 -15.78 -42.56
N VAL A 190 -12.93 -17.08 -42.82
CA VAL A 190 -12.57 -18.14 -41.88
C VAL A 190 -11.06 -18.22 -41.68
N GLU A 191 -10.25 -18.11 -42.74
CA GLU A 191 -8.79 -18.07 -42.64
C GLU A 191 -8.31 -16.88 -41.79
N SER A 192 -8.89 -15.69 -42.01
CA SER A 192 -8.57 -14.47 -41.24
C SER A 192 -8.96 -14.60 -39.76
N VAL A 193 -10.15 -15.12 -39.47
CA VAL A 193 -10.64 -15.31 -38.10
C VAL A 193 -9.79 -16.34 -37.36
N MET A 194 -9.45 -17.46 -38.02
CA MET A 194 -8.59 -18.49 -37.43
C MET A 194 -7.18 -17.95 -37.12
N LEU A 195 -6.58 -17.19 -38.04
CA LEU A 195 -5.28 -16.54 -37.79
C LEU A 195 -5.35 -15.55 -36.63
N SER A 196 -6.42 -14.75 -36.56
CA SER A 196 -6.63 -13.79 -35.47
C SER A 196 -6.83 -14.48 -34.12
N LEU A 197 -7.59 -15.58 -34.08
CA LEU A 197 -7.80 -16.38 -32.87
C LEU A 197 -6.51 -17.05 -32.42
N LEU A 198 -5.74 -17.65 -33.33
CA LEU A 198 -4.46 -18.28 -33.01
C LEU A 198 -3.44 -17.25 -32.51
N GLY A 199 -3.38 -16.08 -33.15
CA GLY A 199 -2.53 -14.98 -32.70
C GLY A 199 -2.94 -14.44 -31.33
N GLY A 200 -4.24 -14.27 -31.08
CA GLY A 200 -4.77 -13.84 -29.78
C GLY A 200 -4.49 -14.83 -28.66
N VAL A 201 -4.79 -16.11 -28.88
CA VAL A 201 -4.52 -17.18 -27.91
C VAL A 201 -3.02 -17.33 -27.68
N GLY A 202 -2.21 -17.35 -28.74
CA GLY A 202 -0.75 -17.39 -28.64
C GLY A 202 -0.18 -16.20 -27.86
N GLY A 203 -0.68 -15.00 -28.13
CA GLY A 203 -0.32 -13.78 -27.41
C GLY A 203 -0.64 -13.85 -25.92
N LEU A 204 -1.83 -14.35 -25.56
CA LEU A 204 -2.22 -14.54 -24.16
C LEU A 204 -1.35 -15.55 -23.43
N ILE A 205 -1.01 -16.67 -24.08
CA ILE A 205 -0.12 -17.70 -23.51
C ILE A 205 1.28 -17.12 -23.29
N ILE A 206 1.85 -16.45 -24.29
CA ILE A 206 3.16 -15.80 -24.20
C ILE A 206 3.13 -14.76 -23.08
N SER A 207 2.12 -13.89 -23.04
CA SER A 207 1.98 -12.89 -21.98
C SER A 207 1.92 -13.53 -20.59
N GLY A 208 1.14 -14.59 -20.41
CA GLY A 208 1.00 -15.31 -19.15
C GLY A 208 2.31 -15.96 -18.65
N ILE A 209 3.19 -16.38 -19.55
CA ILE A 209 4.49 -16.98 -19.21
C ILE A 209 5.55 -15.90 -18.95
N PHE A 210 5.62 -14.87 -19.81
CA PHE A 210 6.65 -13.85 -19.73
C PHE A 210 6.42 -12.86 -18.58
N CYS A 211 5.17 -12.48 -18.30
CA CYS A 211 4.84 -11.53 -17.23
C CYS A 211 5.41 -11.90 -15.85
N PRO A 212 5.22 -13.13 -15.31
CA PRO A 212 5.80 -13.49 -14.02
C PRO A 212 7.33 -13.54 -14.05
N HIS A 213 7.93 -13.94 -15.18
CA HIS A 213 9.38 -14.00 -15.33
C HIS A 213 10.03 -12.61 -15.26
N TYR A 214 9.46 -11.63 -15.99
CA TYR A 214 9.91 -10.24 -15.90
C TYR A 214 9.67 -9.64 -14.51
N ALA A 215 8.54 -9.93 -13.87
CA ALA A 215 8.27 -9.45 -12.51
C ALA A 215 9.30 -9.97 -11.50
N GLN A 216 9.70 -11.24 -11.63
CA GLN A 216 10.71 -11.85 -10.78
C GLN A 216 12.10 -11.23 -11.02
N LEU A 217 12.48 -10.99 -12.29
CA LEU A 217 13.73 -10.32 -12.65
C LEU A 217 13.77 -8.88 -12.12
N PHE A 218 12.68 -8.12 -12.30
CA PHE A 218 12.57 -6.77 -11.77
C PHE A 218 12.68 -6.72 -10.25
N PHE A 219 12.06 -7.68 -9.55
CA PHE A 219 12.16 -7.78 -8.09
C PHE A 219 13.59 -8.08 -7.63
N GLN A 220 14.32 -8.93 -8.35
CA GLN A 220 15.74 -9.21 -8.09
C GLN A 220 16.63 -8.00 -8.39
N LEU A 221 16.43 -7.30 -9.50
CA LEU A 221 17.17 -6.08 -9.81
C LEU A 221 16.94 -5.02 -8.73
N ARG A 222 15.70 -4.84 -8.28
CA ARG A 222 15.35 -3.92 -7.19
C ARG A 222 16.03 -4.29 -5.86
N SER A 223 16.13 -5.57 -5.51
CA SER A 223 16.83 -5.98 -4.28
C SER A 223 18.34 -5.71 -4.35
N LEU A 224 18.95 -5.83 -5.55
CA LEU A 224 20.36 -5.50 -5.77
C LEU A 224 20.62 -3.98 -5.71
N PHE A 225 19.80 -3.16 -6.38
CA PHE A 225 19.91 -1.69 -6.33
C PHE A 225 19.70 -1.14 -4.91
N SER A 226 18.75 -1.70 -4.16
CA SER A 226 18.52 -1.35 -2.75
C SER A 226 19.74 -1.62 -1.85
N GLN A 227 20.62 -2.53 -2.24
CA GLN A 227 21.82 -2.89 -1.47
C GLN A 227 23.03 -2.00 -1.81
N TYR A 228 23.05 -1.36 -2.98
CA TYR A 228 24.19 -0.59 -3.50
C TYR A 228 24.04 0.93 -3.39
N TYR A 229 22.82 1.48 -3.43
CA TYR A 229 22.58 2.94 -3.43
C TYR A 229 22.03 3.55 -2.13
N LEU A 230 21.75 2.73 -1.10
CA LEU A 230 21.42 3.24 0.24
C LEU A 230 22.69 3.22 1.11
N PRO A 231 23.27 4.39 1.48
CA PRO A 231 24.41 4.44 2.39
C PRO A 231 24.05 3.72 3.70
N ARG A 232 25.04 3.04 4.30
CA ARG A 232 24.88 2.23 5.53
C ARG A 232 24.16 2.98 6.66
N GLU A 233 24.23 4.30 6.68
CA GLU A 233 23.57 5.18 7.65
C GLU A 233 22.04 5.21 7.52
N PHE A 234 21.50 5.07 6.30
CA PHE A 234 20.04 5.03 6.08
C PHE A 234 19.41 3.67 6.41
N ARG A 235 20.24 2.62 6.51
CA ARG A 235 19.80 1.25 6.82
C ARG A 235 19.23 1.14 8.24
N HIS A 236 19.68 2.00 9.15
CA HIS A 236 19.15 2.08 10.53
C HIS A 236 18.07 3.15 10.70
N SER A 237 18.00 4.15 9.80
CA SER A 237 16.95 5.19 9.84
C SER A 237 15.58 4.68 9.34
N LEU A 238 15.57 3.73 8.39
CA LEU A 238 14.33 3.12 7.88
C LEU A 238 13.73 2.01 8.78
N VAL A 239 14.42 1.58 9.84
CA VAL A 239 13.90 0.58 10.81
C VAL A 239 13.34 1.25 12.07
N SER A 240 13.58 2.55 12.26
CA SER A 240 12.82 3.36 13.20
C SER A 240 11.62 3.97 12.49
N PRO A 241 10.37 3.76 12.93
CA PRO A 241 9.30 4.64 12.52
C PRO A 241 9.61 6.02 13.13
N LEU A 242 10.15 6.91 12.30
CA LEU A 242 10.17 8.34 12.56
C LEU A 242 8.70 8.80 12.58
N VAL A 243 8.08 8.64 13.74
CA VAL A 243 7.01 9.51 14.19
C VAL A 243 7.60 10.92 14.14
N SER A 244 7.30 11.65 13.08
CA SER A 244 7.47 13.10 13.07
C SER A 244 6.46 13.67 14.05
N SER A 245 6.83 13.72 15.33
CA SER A 245 6.38 14.79 16.20
C SER A 245 6.96 16.07 15.62
N GLN A 246 6.23 16.71 14.69
CA GLN A 246 6.36 18.15 14.51
C GLN A 246 6.05 18.72 15.91
N PRO A 247 6.99 19.38 16.61
CA PRO A 247 6.59 20.19 17.74
C PRO A 247 5.81 21.35 17.14
N VAL A 248 4.48 21.31 17.26
CA VAL A 248 3.65 22.49 17.04
C VAL A 248 4.25 23.59 17.92
N ARG A 249 4.63 24.65 17.22
CA ARG A 249 5.30 25.86 17.69
C ARG A 249 4.54 26.40 18.91
N GLN A 250 5.09 26.25 20.12
CA GLN A 250 4.53 26.93 21.30
C GLN A 250 4.68 28.45 21.12
N PRO A 251 3.60 29.24 21.22
CA PRO A 251 3.73 30.67 21.40
C PRO A 251 4.02 30.98 22.87
N THR A 252 5.16 31.65 23.08
CA THR A 252 5.37 32.72 24.08
C THR A 252 5.34 32.38 25.57
N SER A 253 6.52 32.00 26.08
CA SER A 253 7.37 32.73 27.06
C SER A 253 6.81 33.68 28.13
N HIS A 254 5.51 33.74 28.44
CA HIS A 254 4.98 34.68 29.45
C HIS A 254 4.53 34.09 30.80
N LEU A 255 4.56 32.76 31.00
CA LEU A 255 4.06 32.14 32.25
C LEU A 255 5.13 31.44 33.12
N LEU A 256 6.39 31.35 32.69
CA LEU A 256 7.46 30.68 33.45
C LEU A 256 8.28 31.59 34.37
N LYS A 257 7.92 32.88 34.50
CA LYS A 257 8.46 33.79 35.52
C LYS A 257 7.62 33.85 36.81
N GLN A 258 6.43 33.24 36.84
CA GLN A 258 5.48 33.39 37.95
C GLN A 258 5.57 32.28 39.02
N PHE A 259 6.38 31.23 38.80
CA PHE A 259 6.45 30.08 39.74
C PHE A 259 7.85 29.69 40.23
N GLY A 260 8.89 30.52 40.05
CA GLY A 260 10.09 30.51 40.91
C GLY A 260 10.72 29.17 41.32
N LEU A 261 10.75 28.14 40.44
CA LEU A 261 11.29 26.82 40.81
C LEU A 261 12.60 26.49 40.09
N ASN A 262 13.55 26.04 40.91
CA ASN A 262 14.99 26.00 40.68
C ASN A 262 15.46 24.69 40.05
N LYS A 263 16.53 24.80 39.27
CA LYS A 263 17.19 23.84 38.37
C LYS A 263 18.09 22.86 39.13
N LYS A 264 17.59 22.20 40.19
CA LYS A 264 18.37 21.25 41.00
C LYS A 264 17.57 19.99 41.34
N SER A 265 17.58 19.04 40.40
CA SER A 265 17.39 17.61 40.65
C SER A 265 17.67 16.80 39.39
N ALA A 266 18.80 17.13 38.73
CA ALA A 266 19.49 16.20 37.85
C ALA A 266 20.53 15.43 38.70
N LEU A 267 20.66 14.13 38.41
CA LEU A 267 21.53 13.11 39.01
C LEU A 267 20.99 12.39 40.25
N SER A 268 20.46 11.17 40.03
CA SER A 268 21.06 9.98 40.65
C SER A 268 20.59 8.70 39.95
N LEU A 269 21.47 7.69 39.94
CA LEU A 269 21.25 6.26 39.65
C LEU A 269 21.26 5.81 38.19
N LYS A 270 22.50 5.63 37.75
CA LYS A 270 23.02 4.69 36.76
C LYS A 270 22.92 3.27 37.35
N ASP A 271 22.11 2.39 36.76
CA ASP A 271 22.40 0.95 36.75
C ASP A 271 21.64 0.20 35.64
N SER A 272 22.44 -0.53 34.84
CA SER A 272 22.14 -1.68 33.97
C SER A 272 20.71 -1.86 33.46
N THR A 273 20.37 -1.25 32.31
CA THR A 273 19.45 -1.81 31.31
C THR A 273 19.52 -0.98 30.04
N TYR A 274 19.52 -1.62 28.87
CA TYR A 274 19.65 -0.98 27.55
C TYR A 274 18.58 0.11 27.36
N ARG A 275 18.98 1.39 27.51
CA ARG A 275 18.16 2.57 27.20
C ARG A 275 18.67 3.23 25.93
N PHE A 276 17.77 3.44 24.97
CA PHE A 276 17.99 4.31 23.82
C PHE A 276 18.18 5.75 24.29
N LYS A 277 19.30 6.37 23.92
CA LYS A 277 19.66 7.76 24.25
C LYS A 277 19.55 8.60 22.97
N SER A 278 18.82 9.71 23.07
CA SER A 278 18.63 10.74 22.04
C SER A 278 19.94 11.22 21.42
N ILE A 279 19.97 11.35 20.09
CA ILE A 279 20.99 12.08 19.34
C ILE A 279 20.36 13.32 18.69
N LYS A 280 21.02 14.45 18.90
CA LYS A 280 20.73 15.79 18.39
C LYS A 280 20.98 15.91 16.89
N SER A 281 20.13 16.71 16.25
CA SER A 281 20.28 17.49 15.01
C SER A 281 21.59 17.38 14.22
N ILE A 282 21.47 17.06 12.92
CA ILE A 282 22.39 17.52 11.88
C ILE A 282 21.55 18.14 10.75
N CYS A 283 21.93 19.36 10.38
CA CYS A 283 21.31 20.24 9.40
C CYS A 283 21.38 19.62 7.99
N PHE A 284 20.28 19.60 7.24
CA PHE A 284 20.27 19.15 5.85
C PHE A 284 20.42 20.36 4.92
N ASP A 285 21.54 20.41 4.22
CA ASP A 285 21.90 21.41 3.21
C ASP A 285 21.12 21.18 1.90
N ARG A 286 20.83 22.27 1.18
CA ARG A 286 19.89 22.43 0.07
C ARG A 286 20.33 21.85 -1.28
N THR A 287 21.27 20.92 -1.32
CA THR A 287 22.00 20.56 -2.55
C THR A 287 21.43 19.36 -3.34
N ILE A 288 20.42 18.65 -2.82
CA ILE A 288 19.90 17.43 -3.47
C ILE A 288 18.70 17.67 -4.41
N LEU A 289 18.09 18.85 -4.39
CA LEU A 289 16.95 19.17 -5.27
C LEU A 289 17.34 19.52 -6.72
N THR A 290 18.62 19.75 -7.01
CA THR A 290 19.09 20.12 -8.36
C THR A 290 19.42 18.94 -9.26
N LEU A 291 19.58 17.71 -8.73
CA LEU A 291 19.93 16.54 -9.54
C LEU A 291 18.73 15.77 -10.11
N TRP A 292 17.50 16.07 -9.66
CA TRP A 292 16.30 15.45 -10.21
C TRP A 292 15.80 16.13 -11.49
N TYR A 293 16.24 17.36 -11.77
CA TYR A 293 15.73 18.16 -12.89
C TYR A 293 16.50 17.98 -14.22
N LEU A 294 17.65 17.30 -14.22
CA LEU A 294 18.54 17.20 -15.39
C LEU A 294 18.51 15.85 -16.13
N GLY A 295 17.67 14.89 -15.71
CA GLY A 295 17.59 13.55 -16.31
C GLY A 295 16.47 13.34 -17.34
N MET A 296 15.71 14.39 -17.71
CA MET A 296 14.51 14.26 -18.55
C MET A 296 14.58 14.97 -19.91
N TYR A 297 15.77 15.36 -20.37
CA TYR A 297 16.01 15.72 -21.77
C TYR A 297 17.39 15.21 -22.19
N GLY A 298 17.39 14.20 -23.07
CA GLY A 298 18.58 13.54 -23.61
C GLY A 298 18.21 12.20 -24.21
#